data_AF-A0A067RXD2-F1
#
_entry.id   AF-A0A067RXD2-F1
#
_cell.length_a   1.000
_cell.length_b   1.000
_cell.length_c   1.000
_cell.angle_alpha   90.00
_cell.angle_beta   90.00
_cell.angle_gamma   90.00
#
_symmetry.space_group_name_H-M   'P 1'
#
loop_
_entity.id
_entity.type
_entity.pdbx_description
1 polymer ?
#
loop_
_entity_poly.entity_id
_entity_poly.type
_entity_poly.pdbx_seq_one_letter_code
_entity_poly.pdbx_strand_id
1 'polypeptide(L)'
;MHTKNSTYYNLHQFKIFFADFKGDILVAQAAIFFTAGFEANAATIAFILYELAMQPHLQTRLREEVLDAMDKNEGTLTYDGVRDMEYLHMVVSEVVRKYPPMPILDRVPNRDYVIPGTNITIEKGTAVYVPLLGLHMDPAVYPGPEHFDPERFSEKNRTTRHPFMYLPFGEGPKNCIGT
;
A
#
# COMPACT_ATOMS: atom_id res chain seq x y z
N MET A 1 20.54 -30.31 50.34
CA MET A 1 20.98 -30.50 48.94
C MET A 1 19.79 -30.35 48.02
N HIS A 2 19.86 -29.33 47.16
CA HIS A 2 19.12 -29.00 45.94
C HIS A 2 17.58 -29.06 45.88
N THR A 3 17.04 -27.84 45.88
CA THR A 3 15.82 -27.37 45.20
C THR A 3 15.92 -27.50 43.68
N LYS A 4 14.78 -27.83 43.03
CA LYS A 4 14.46 -27.43 41.66
C LYS A 4 13.06 -26.80 41.68
N ASN A 5 13.02 -25.47 41.66
CA ASN A 5 11.79 -24.70 41.47
C ASN A 5 11.48 -24.64 39.98
N SER A 6 10.34 -25.22 39.59
CA SER A 6 9.65 -24.93 38.35
C SER A 6 8.93 -23.59 38.52
N THR A 7 9.42 -22.53 37.88
CA THR A 7 8.67 -21.28 37.75
C THR A 7 7.86 -21.32 36.47
N TYR A 8 6.61 -21.73 36.61
CA TYR A 8 5.54 -21.43 35.67
C TYR A 8 5.39 -19.92 35.57
N TYR A 9 5.59 -19.37 34.37
CA TYR A 9 5.30 -17.97 34.09
C TYR A 9 3.80 -17.74 34.23
N ASN A 10 3.46 -16.81 35.12
CA ASN A 10 2.11 -16.46 35.55
C ASN A 10 1.38 -15.76 34.38
N LEU A 11 0.36 -16.40 33.80
CA LEU A 11 -0.48 -15.89 32.70
C LEU A 11 -1.34 -14.66 33.10
N HIS A 12 -1.19 -14.14 34.31
CA HIS A 12 -1.99 -13.03 34.84
C HIS A 12 -1.40 -11.62 34.62
N GLN A 13 -0.28 -11.47 33.90
CA GLN A 13 0.31 -10.15 33.61
C GLN A 13 -0.01 -9.55 32.23
N PHE A 14 -0.74 -10.25 31.37
CA PHE A 14 -1.32 -9.62 30.18
C PHE A 14 -2.66 -8.95 30.56
N LYS A 15 -2.60 -7.74 31.12
CA LYS A 15 -3.71 -6.80 31.00
C LYS A 15 -3.81 -6.40 29.52
N ILE A 16 -4.48 -7.23 28.73
CA ILE A 16 -5.03 -6.80 27.45
C ILE A 16 -5.94 -5.63 27.79
N PHE A 17 -5.58 -4.44 27.32
CA PHE A 17 -6.40 -3.25 27.42
C PHE A 17 -7.62 -3.49 26.53
N PHE A 18 -8.64 -4.19 27.04
CA PHE A 18 -9.94 -4.22 26.39
C PHE A 18 -10.48 -2.79 26.48
N ALA A 19 -10.28 -2.03 25.41
CA ALA A 19 -11.01 -0.79 25.22
C ALA A 19 -12.51 -1.14 25.30
N ASP A 20 -13.23 -0.47 26.20
CA ASP A 20 -14.68 -0.61 26.32
C ASP A 20 -15.32 0.05 25.08
N PHE A 21 -15.57 -0.75 24.05
CA PHE A 21 -16.21 -0.30 22.81
C PHE A 21 -17.70 -0.05 23.08
N LYS A 22 -18.05 1.19 23.43
CA LYS A 22 -19.44 1.61 23.70
C LYS A 22 -20.15 2.10 22.44
N GLY A 23 -21.47 1.93 22.42
CA GLY A 23 -22.34 2.46 21.36
C GLY A 23 -21.97 1.89 19.98
N ASP A 24 -22.07 2.74 18.96
CA ASP A 24 -21.94 2.30 17.56
C ASP A 24 -20.49 2.29 17.05
N ILE A 25 -19.48 2.43 17.92
CA ILE A 25 -18.06 2.55 17.51
C ILE A 25 -17.62 1.36 16.65
N LEU A 26 -18.01 0.13 17.01
CA LEU A 26 -17.66 -1.06 16.22
C LEU A 26 -18.31 -1.04 14.83
N VAL A 27 -19.57 -0.63 14.76
CA VAL A 27 -20.32 -0.53 13.49
C VAL A 27 -19.75 0.59 12.61
N ALA A 28 -19.46 1.75 13.21
CA ALA A 28 -18.83 2.88 12.52
C ALA A 28 -17.44 2.50 11.99
N GLN A 29 -16.63 1.79 12.78
CA GLN A 29 -15.31 1.34 12.35
C GLN A 29 -15.39 0.33 11.21
N ALA A 30 -16.33 -0.62 11.27
CA ALA A 30 -16.57 -1.57 10.18
C ALA A 30 -17.02 -0.87 8.89
N ALA A 31 -17.90 0.13 9.01
CA ALA A 31 -18.34 0.95 7.88
C ALA A 31 -17.16 1.68 7.22
N ILE A 32 -16.28 2.30 8.02
CA ILE A 32 -15.08 3.00 7.52
C ILE A 32 -14.14 2.02 6.81
N PHE A 33 -13.90 0.83 7.36
CA PHE A 33 -13.04 -0.17 6.69
C PHE A 33 -13.65 -0.65 5.37
N PHE A 34 -14.96 -0.87 5.35
CA PHE A 34 -15.64 -1.26 4.13
C PHE A 34 -15.56 -0.16 3.07
N THR A 35 -15.91 1.08 3.38
CA THR A 35 -15.91 2.16 2.38
C THR A 35 -14.50 2.49 1.90
N ALA A 36 -13.54 2.62 2.81
CA ALA A 36 -12.14 2.91 2.46
C ALA A 36 -11.52 1.80 1.60
N GLY A 37 -11.81 0.53 1.91
CA GLY A 37 -11.35 -0.60 1.12
C GLY A 37 -12.09 -0.76 -0.21
N PHE A 38 -13.39 -0.45 -0.26
CA PHE A 38 -14.21 -0.64 -1.45
C PHE A 38 -13.88 0.36 -2.56
N GLU A 39 -13.91 1.66 -2.26
CA GLU A 39 -13.75 2.70 -3.29
C GLU A 39 -12.37 2.64 -3.95
N ALA A 40 -11.32 2.51 -3.14
CA ALA A 40 -9.94 2.42 -3.64
C ALA A 40 -9.74 1.19 -4.54
N ASN A 41 -10.17 0.01 -4.09
CA ASN A 41 -10.02 -1.22 -4.87
C ASN A 41 -10.89 -1.23 -6.12
N ALA A 42 -12.13 -0.74 -6.06
CA ALA A 42 -13.00 -0.65 -7.23
C ALA A 42 -12.37 0.25 -8.31
N ALA A 43 -11.82 1.41 -7.93
CA ALA A 43 -11.10 2.29 -8.85
C ALA A 43 -9.85 1.61 -9.43
N THR A 44 -9.01 1.00 -8.59
CA THR A 44 -7.80 0.30 -9.04
C THR A 44 -8.14 -0.82 -10.02
N ILE A 45 -9.12 -1.68 -9.74
CA ILE A 45 -9.54 -2.75 -10.64
C ILE A 45 -10.06 -2.17 -11.97
N ALA A 46 -10.87 -1.11 -11.93
CA ALA A 46 -11.36 -0.46 -13.14
C ALA A 46 -10.21 0.06 -14.02
N PHE A 47 -9.20 0.70 -13.43
CA PHE A 47 -8.03 1.20 -14.17
C PHE A 47 -7.10 0.09 -14.66
N ILE A 48 -6.95 -1.02 -13.91
CA ILE A 48 -6.26 -2.23 -14.41
C ILE A 48 -6.94 -2.72 -15.68
N LEU A 49 -8.26 -2.92 -15.63
CA LEU A 49 -9.02 -3.40 -16.78
C LEU A 49 -8.93 -2.44 -17.97
N TYR A 50 -8.98 -1.13 -17.72
CA TYR A 50 -8.82 -0.10 -18.73
C TYR A 50 -7.44 -0.17 -19.42
N GLU A 51 -6.34 -0.18 -18.66
CA GLU A 51 -4.99 -0.21 -19.22
C GLU A 51 -4.72 -1.52 -19.98
N LEU A 52 -5.18 -2.65 -19.45
CA LEU A 52 -5.04 -3.95 -20.13
C LEU A 52 -5.88 -4.04 -21.41
N ALA A 53 -7.09 -3.48 -21.43
CA ALA A 53 -7.92 -3.42 -22.64
C ALA A 53 -7.29 -2.57 -23.74
N MET A 54 -6.57 -1.50 -23.36
CA MET A 54 -5.84 -0.64 -24.29
C MET A 54 -4.50 -1.25 -24.75
N GLN A 55 -3.98 -2.26 -24.03
CA GLN A 55 -2.67 -2.88 -24.28
C GLN A 55 -2.77 -4.42 -24.36
N PRO A 56 -3.24 -4.98 -25.48
CA PRO A 56 -3.49 -6.43 -25.62
C PRO A 56 -2.27 -7.31 -25.33
N HIS A 57 -1.06 -6.81 -25.58
CA HIS A 57 0.18 -7.54 -25.31
C HIS A 57 0.45 -7.71 -23.80
N LEU A 58 0.21 -6.67 -22.99
CA LEU A 58 0.30 -6.75 -21.53
C LEU A 58 -0.80 -7.66 -20.96
N GLN A 59 -2.01 -7.57 -21.51
CA GLN A 59 -3.11 -8.46 -21.14
C GLN A 59 -2.78 -9.92 -21.41
N THR A 60 -2.21 -10.23 -22.58
CA THR A 60 -1.82 -11.59 -22.96
C THR A 60 -0.78 -12.13 -21.99
N ARG A 61 0.28 -11.35 -21.72
CA ARG A 61 1.32 -11.73 -20.78
C ARG A 61 0.80 -11.98 -19.36
N LEU A 62 -0.06 -11.10 -18.85
CA LEU A 62 -0.65 -11.29 -17.52
C LEU A 62 -1.55 -12.53 -17.48
N ARG A 63 -2.31 -12.78 -18.56
CA ARG A 63 -3.13 -13.98 -18.68
C ARG A 63 -2.28 -15.25 -18.66
N GLU A 64 -1.15 -15.26 -19.36
CA GLU A 64 -0.20 -16.39 -19.35
C GLU A 64 0.30 -16.67 -17.92
N GLU A 65 0.70 -15.65 -17.16
CA GLU A 65 1.12 -15.82 -15.76
C GLU A 65 0.01 -16.41 -14.89
N VAL A 66 -1.24 -15.95 -15.06
CA VAL A 66 -2.39 -16.48 -14.32
C VAL A 66 -2.65 -17.94 -14.68
N LEU A 67 -2.59 -18.31 -15.96
CA LEU A 67 -2.79 -19.68 -16.43
C LEU A 67 -1.67 -20.60 -15.89
N ASP A 68 -0.41 -20.17 -15.98
CA ASP A 68 0.73 -20.91 -15.45
C ASP A 68 0.61 -21.17 -13.95
N ALA A 69 0.13 -20.18 -13.19
CA ALA A 69 -0.10 -20.32 -11.76
C ALA A 69 -1.26 -21.28 -11.43
N MET A 70 -2.33 -21.28 -12.24
CA MET A 70 -3.41 -22.25 -12.09
C MET A 70 -2.94 -23.67 -12.42
N ASP A 71 -2.17 -23.85 -13.48
CA ASP A 71 -1.66 -25.15 -13.90
C ASP A 71 -0.72 -25.76 -12.85
N LYS A 72 0.09 -24.94 -12.18
CA LYS A 72 0.91 -25.36 -11.03
C LYS A 72 0.10 -25.80 -9.81
N ASN A 73 -1.16 -25.39 -9.71
CA ASN A 73 -2.06 -25.62 -8.57
C ASN A 73 -3.29 -26.46 -8.98
N GLU A 74 -3.10 -27.46 -9.83
CA GLU A 74 -4.14 -28.41 -10.25
C GLU A 74 -5.39 -27.74 -10.87
N GLY A 75 -5.18 -26.64 -11.61
CA GLY A 75 -6.24 -25.86 -12.24
C GLY A 75 -6.98 -24.93 -11.28
N THR A 76 -6.48 -24.72 -10.07
CA THR A 76 -7.09 -23.85 -9.05
C THR A 76 -6.26 -22.61 -8.76
N LEU A 77 -6.92 -21.50 -8.42
CA LEU A 77 -6.24 -20.30 -7.97
C LEU A 77 -6.11 -20.33 -6.45
N THR A 78 -4.87 -20.42 -5.95
CA THR A 78 -4.57 -20.43 -4.51
C THR A 78 -4.04 -19.07 -4.07
N TYR A 79 -4.10 -18.79 -2.76
CA TYR A 79 -3.52 -17.57 -2.19
C TYR A 79 -2.02 -17.46 -2.48
N ASP A 80 -1.27 -18.55 -2.26
CA ASP A 80 0.16 -18.59 -2.55
C ASP A 80 0.42 -18.43 -4.05
N GLY A 81 -0.42 -19.05 -4.90
CA GLY A 81 -0.35 -18.89 -6.35
C GLY A 81 -0.48 -17.44 -6.80
N VAL A 82 -1.43 -16.67 -6.24
CA VAL A 82 -1.58 -15.23 -6.52
C VAL A 82 -0.44 -14.41 -5.93
N ARG A 83 0.00 -14.74 -4.71
CA ARG A 83 1.12 -14.05 -4.05
C ARG A 83 2.38 -14.11 -4.91
N ASP A 84 2.61 -15.22 -5.59
CA ASP A 84 3.83 -15.48 -6.35
C ASP A 84 3.75 -14.96 -7.82
N MET A 85 2.63 -14.33 -8.22
CA MET A 85 2.47 -13.70 -9.55
C MET A 85 3.17 -12.33 -9.63
N GLU A 86 4.46 -12.33 -9.95
CA GLU A 86 5.27 -11.11 -9.99
C GLU A 86 4.72 -10.06 -10.96
N TYR A 87 4.30 -10.47 -12.16
CA TYR A 87 3.83 -9.53 -13.18
C TYR A 87 2.46 -8.93 -12.82
N LEU A 88 1.58 -9.69 -12.18
CA LEU A 88 0.36 -9.16 -11.57
C LEU A 88 0.68 -8.04 -10.57
N HIS A 89 1.65 -8.24 -9.67
CA HIS A 89 2.05 -7.21 -8.70
C HIS A 89 2.64 -5.97 -9.38
N MET A 90 3.37 -6.16 -10.48
CA MET A 90 3.89 -5.05 -11.30
C MET A 90 2.75 -4.25 -11.94
N VAL A 91 1.74 -4.91 -12.49
CA VAL A 91 0.56 -4.28 -13.09
C VAL A 91 -0.23 -3.48 -12.04
N VAL A 92 -0.50 -4.07 -10.88
CA VAL A 92 -1.18 -3.39 -9.77
C VAL A 92 -0.38 -2.17 -9.34
N SER A 93 0.93 -2.32 -9.18
CA SER A 93 1.82 -1.23 -8.74
C SER A 93 1.85 -0.06 -9.73
N GLU A 94 1.89 -0.35 -11.03
CA GLU A 94 1.87 0.68 -12.06
C GLU A 94 0.52 1.40 -12.13
N VAL A 95 -0.60 0.69 -11.90
CA VAL A 95 -1.91 1.34 -11.82
C VAL A 95 -2.00 2.28 -10.63
N VAL A 96 -1.60 1.86 -9.42
CA VAL A 96 -1.67 2.74 -8.25
C VAL A 96 -0.61 3.85 -8.26
N ARG A 97 0.43 3.74 -9.10
CA ARG A 97 1.31 4.87 -9.44
C ARG A 97 0.58 5.87 -10.35
N LYS A 98 0.03 5.41 -11.47
CA LYS A 98 -0.53 6.31 -12.50
C LYS A 98 -1.90 6.89 -12.10
N TYR A 99 -2.68 6.12 -11.35
CA TYR A 99 -4.03 6.44 -10.90
C TYR A 99 -4.16 6.20 -9.38
N PRO A 100 -3.44 6.95 -8.53
CA PRO A 100 -3.52 6.78 -7.08
C PRO A 100 -4.93 7.15 -6.61
N PRO A 101 -5.65 6.27 -5.87
CA PRO A 101 -6.96 6.60 -5.31
C PRO A 101 -6.94 7.86 -4.42
N MET A 102 -5.79 8.13 -3.79
CA MET A 102 -5.55 9.33 -3.00
C MET A 102 -4.34 10.11 -3.57
N PRO A 103 -4.57 11.14 -4.39
CA PRO A 103 -3.49 11.85 -5.10
C PRO A 103 -2.70 12.82 -4.22
N ILE A 104 -3.16 13.10 -3.00
CA ILE A 104 -2.55 14.04 -2.05
C ILE A 104 -2.63 13.44 -0.64
N LEU A 105 -1.54 13.51 0.13
CA LEU A 105 -1.56 13.27 1.58
C LEU A 105 -1.41 14.60 2.32
N ASP A 106 -2.14 14.80 3.41
CA ASP A 106 -2.12 16.04 4.18
C ASP A 106 -1.75 15.82 5.66
N ARG A 107 -1.12 16.82 6.28
CA ARG A 107 -0.83 16.85 7.71
C ARG A 107 -0.98 18.27 8.25
N VAL A 108 -1.44 18.40 9.49
CA VAL A 108 -1.45 19.66 10.22
C VAL A 108 -0.68 19.45 11.54
N PRO A 109 0.47 20.11 11.74
CA PRO A 109 1.27 19.91 12.93
C PRO A 109 0.60 20.58 14.14
N ASN A 110 0.61 19.89 15.29
CA ASN A 110 0.04 20.40 16.54
C ASN A 110 1.02 21.26 17.36
N ARG A 111 2.25 21.43 16.88
CA ARG A 111 3.34 22.25 17.40
C ARG A 111 4.25 22.66 16.25
N ASP A 112 5.03 23.71 16.42
CA ASP A 112 6.02 24.12 15.43
C ASP A 112 7.01 22.97 15.18
N TYR A 113 7.36 22.76 13.91
CA TYR A 113 8.23 21.68 13.47
C TYR A 113 9.35 22.23 12.58
N VAL A 114 10.59 22.14 13.07
CA VAL A 114 11.78 22.49 12.27
C VAL A 114 12.11 21.30 11.37
N ILE A 115 12.13 21.52 10.05
CA ILE A 115 12.49 20.48 9.09
C ILE A 115 13.97 20.13 9.28
N PRO A 116 14.31 18.87 9.61
CA PRO A 116 15.70 18.47 9.86
C PRO A 116 16.63 18.84 8.70
N GLY A 117 17.80 19.39 9.03
CA GLY A 117 18.79 19.81 8.02
C GLY A 117 18.49 21.15 7.34
N THR A 118 17.45 21.88 7.77
CA THR A 118 17.10 23.19 7.24
C THR A 118 16.83 24.20 8.36
N ASN A 119 16.72 25.47 8.01
CA ASN A 119 16.23 26.52 8.92
C ASN A 119 14.73 26.81 8.72
N ILE A 120 14.00 25.91 8.04
CA ILE A 120 12.58 26.07 7.75
C ILE A 120 11.77 25.51 8.93
N THR A 121 10.91 26.37 9.49
CA THR A 121 9.95 25.98 10.52
C THR A 121 8.56 25.94 9.92
N ILE A 122 7.88 24.80 10.07
CA ILE A 122 6.46 24.65 9.79
C ILE A 122 5.73 25.05 11.07
N GLU A 123 5.04 26.18 11.06
CA GLU A 123 4.31 26.67 12.22
C GLU A 123 3.13 25.75 12.54
N LYS A 124 2.81 25.62 13.83
CA LYS A 124 1.62 24.92 14.31
C LYS A 124 0.37 25.37 13.54
N GLY A 125 -0.43 24.41 13.09
CA GLY A 125 -1.66 24.69 12.35
C GLY A 125 -1.45 24.90 10.84
N THR A 126 -0.21 24.94 10.35
CA THR A 126 0.08 25.05 8.92
C THR A 126 -0.21 23.72 8.22
N ALA A 127 -1.14 23.71 7.26
CA ALA A 127 -1.39 22.52 6.45
C ALA A 127 -0.19 22.21 5.54
N VAL A 128 0.25 20.96 5.56
CA VAL A 128 1.33 20.41 4.73
C VAL A 128 0.72 19.38 3.80
N TYR A 129 1.00 19.51 2.50
CA TYR A 129 0.51 18.59 1.47
C TYR A 129 1.68 17.90 0.78
N VAL A 130 1.59 16.59 0.64
CA VAL A 130 2.49 15.76 -0.17
C VAL A 130 1.76 15.43 -1.48
N PRO A 131 2.20 15.95 -2.63
CA PRO A 131 1.53 15.74 -3.91
C PRO A 131 1.89 14.37 -4.49
N LEU A 132 1.23 13.30 -4.02
CA LEU A 132 1.50 11.91 -4.46
C LEU A 132 1.43 11.75 -5.97
N LEU A 133 0.36 12.24 -6.61
CA LEU A 133 0.24 12.18 -8.06
C LEU A 133 1.39 12.92 -8.75
N GLY A 134 1.83 14.06 -8.20
CA GLY A 134 2.98 14.81 -8.73
C GLY A 134 4.28 14.01 -8.63
N LEU A 135 4.54 13.36 -7.49
CA LEU A 135 5.70 12.49 -7.30
C LEU A 135 5.65 11.28 -8.24
N HIS A 136 4.47 10.67 -8.39
CA HIS A 136 4.23 9.50 -9.23
C HIS A 136 4.32 9.80 -10.73
N MET A 137 4.12 11.06 -11.12
CA MET A 137 4.17 11.53 -12.50
C MET A 137 5.43 12.36 -12.81
N ASP A 138 6.40 12.41 -11.90
CA ASP A 138 7.65 13.14 -12.13
C ASP A 138 8.50 12.41 -13.20
N PRO A 139 8.75 13.01 -14.38
CA PRO A 139 9.53 12.39 -15.44
C PRO A 139 11.01 12.19 -15.08
N ALA A 140 11.52 12.87 -14.06
CA ALA A 140 12.88 12.64 -13.55
C ALA A 140 13.00 11.29 -12.82
N VAL A 141 11.90 10.78 -12.28
CA VAL A 141 11.84 9.48 -11.60
C VAL A 141 11.20 8.40 -12.47
N TYR A 142 10.16 8.76 -13.22
CA TYR A 142 9.40 7.87 -14.09
C TYR A 142 9.47 8.38 -15.54
N PRO A 143 10.53 8.06 -16.31
CA PRO A 143 10.65 8.50 -17.69
C PRO A 143 9.44 8.10 -18.53
N GLY A 144 8.80 9.07 -19.18
CA GLY A 144 7.52 8.88 -19.88
C GLY A 144 6.39 8.46 -18.94
N PRO A 145 6.06 9.26 -17.91
CA PRO A 145 5.19 8.84 -16.79
C PRO A 145 3.75 8.52 -17.20
N GLU A 146 3.30 9.07 -18.34
CA GLU A 146 2.00 8.78 -18.94
C GLU A 146 1.92 7.38 -19.59
N HIS A 147 3.06 6.81 -19.97
CA HIS A 147 3.12 5.47 -20.53
C HIS A 147 2.99 4.44 -19.41
N PHE A 148 1.98 3.58 -19.54
CA PHE A 148 1.73 2.47 -18.63
C PHE A 148 2.77 1.37 -18.86
N ASP A 149 3.70 1.24 -17.93
CA ASP A 149 4.81 0.29 -18.01
C ASP A 149 4.98 -0.47 -16.68
N PRO A 150 4.42 -1.70 -16.58
CA PRO A 150 4.59 -2.54 -15.40
C PRO A 150 6.06 -2.80 -15.03
N GLU A 151 6.98 -2.82 -16.00
CA GLU A 151 8.40 -3.16 -15.76
C GLU A 151 9.12 -2.13 -14.88
N ARG A 152 8.56 -0.93 -14.69
CA ARG A 152 9.02 0.03 -13.67
C ARG A 152 9.05 -0.57 -12.26
N PHE A 153 8.24 -1.60 -12.03
CA PHE A 153 8.09 -2.31 -10.77
C PHE A 153 8.75 -3.69 -10.76
N SER A 154 9.56 -4.03 -11.76
CA SER A 154 10.47 -5.17 -11.66
C SER A 154 11.43 -5.01 -10.47
N GLU A 155 11.91 -6.12 -9.91
CA GLU A 155 12.84 -6.12 -8.77
C GLU A 155 14.04 -5.19 -9.00
N LYS A 156 14.63 -5.27 -10.20
CA LYS A 156 15.76 -4.44 -10.62
C LYS A 156 15.41 -2.95 -10.62
N ASN A 157 14.26 -2.56 -11.15
CA ASN A 157 13.90 -1.15 -11.30
C ASN A 157 13.36 -0.53 -10.01
N ARG A 158 12.83 -1.33 -9.08
CA ARG A 158 12.34 -0.85 -7.77
C ARG A 158 13.45 -0.21 -6.93
N THR A 159 14.66 -0.73 -7.02
CA THR A 159 15.79 -0.30 -6.19
C THR A 159 16.49 0.97 -6.70
N THR A 160 16.20 1.40 -7.94
CA THR A 160 16.87 2.57 -8.55
C THR A 160 16.27 3.90 -8.15
N ARG A 161 15.07 3.90 -7.55
CA ARG A 161 14.35 5.11 -7.11
C ARG A 161 14.43 5.30 -5.60
N HIS A 162 14.36 6.55 -5.17
CA HIS A 162 14.25 6.86 -3.76
C HIS A 162 12.93 6.32 -3.18
N PRO A 163 12.91 5.71 -1.98
CA PRO A 163 11.71 5.03 -1.44
C PRO A 163 10.48 5.94 -1.34
N PHE A 164 10.68 7.23 -1.06
CA PHE A 164 9.60 8.21 -0.94
C PHE A 164 9.05 8.74 -2.29
N MET A 165 9.50 8.19 -3.43
CA MET A 165 8.93 8.51 -4.74
C MET A 165 7.78 7.57 -5.15
N TYR A 166 7.51 6.53 -4.37
CA TYR A 166 6.39 5.62 -4.58
C TYR A 166 5.65 5.37 -3.26
N LEU A 167 4.62 6.17 -3.00
CA LEU A 167 3.85 6.14 -1.76
C LEU A 167 2.35 5.84 -1.96
N PRO A 168 1.95 4.81 -2.73
CA PRO A 168 0.53 4.54 -3.02
C PRO A 168 -0.32 4.29 -1.76
N PHE A 169 0.32 3.86 -0.67
CA PHE A 169 -0.30 3.54 0.60
C PHE A 169 0.19 4.43 1.75
N GLY A 170 0.89 5.53 1.42
CA GLY A 170 1.59 6.36 2.41
C GLY A 170 2.74 5.63 3.09
N GLU A 171 3.29 6.27 4.14
CA GLU A 171 4.42 5.75 4.92
C GLU A 171 4.32 6.26 6.38
N GLY A 172 4.95 5.54 7.32
CA GLY A 172 4.96 5.89 8.73
C GLY A 172 3.69 5.51 9.50
N PRO A 173 3.42 6.12 10.68
CA PRO A 173 2.35 5.69 11.61
C PRO A 173 0.91 5.83 11.12
N LYS A 174 0.73 6.37 9.92
CA LYS A 174 -0.55 6.64 9.26
C LYS A 174 -0.57 6.04 7.85
N ASN A 175 0.25 5.02 7.60
CA ASN A 175 0.18 4.23 6.38
C ASN A 175 -1.14 3.45 6.33
N CYS A 176 -1.53 3.04 5.12
CA CYS A 176 -2.68 2.17 4.93
C CYS A 176 -2.43 0.81 5.60
N ILE A 177 -3.46 0.21 6.18
CA ILE A 177 -3.41 -1.14 6.77
C ILE A 177 -3.96 -2.22 5.84
N GLY A 178 -4.53 -1.83 4.69
CA GLY A 178 -5.14 -2.72 3.69
C GLY A 178 -4.26 -2.94 2.47
N THR A 179 -2.93 -2.88 2.63
CA THR A 179 -1.93 -3.06 1.57
C THR A 179 -1.76 -4.51 1.15
#